data_AF-A0A075H8G0-F1
#
_entry.id   AF-A0A075H8G0-F1
#
_cell.length_a   1.000
_cell.length_b   1.000
_cell.length_c   1.000
_cell.angle_alpha   90.00
_cell.angle_beta   90.00
_cell.angle_gamma   90.00
#
_symmetry.space_group_name_H-M   'P 1'
#
loop_
_entity.id
_entity.type
_entity.pdbx_description
1 polymer ?
#
loop_
_entity_poly.entity_id
_entity_poly.type
_entity_poly.pdbx_seq_one_letter_code
_entity_poly.pdbx_strand_id
1 'polypeptide(L)'
;MVLRASHSKGWRPTIHEEWPCRIDMSEATIEDFRKWLQMEWVDAENSGREEDLKRLANLEVTLQEALAFQAEWNLREDSGVTPVRQEHAVRLVATKEDVEVTTVEGICSVCDAALPTDLDFCPECGSKC
;
A
#
# COMPACT_ATOMS: atom_id res chain seq x y z
N MET A 1 -55.63 20.20 -25.14
CA MET A 1 -54.53 19.64 -25.96
C MET A 1 -53.59 18.93 -25.00
N VAL A 2 -53.63 17.60 -24.96
CA VAL A 2 -52.91 16.78 -23.98
C VAL A 2 -51.49 16.54 -24.50
N LEU A 3 -50.49 17.15 -23.88
CA LEU A 3 -49.09 16.85 -24.17
C LEU A 3 -48.73 15.50 -23.53
N ARG A 4 -48.52 14.50 -24.39
CA ARG A 4 -48.06 13.17 -23.98
C ARG A 4 -46.63 13.28 -23.45
N ALA A 5 -46.42 12.86 -22.21
CA ALA A 5 -45.10 12.61 -21.66
C ALA A 5 -44.46 11.44 -22.42
N SER A 6 -43.39 11.74 -23.17
CA SER A 6 -42.53 10.71 -23.76
C SER A 6 -41.69 10.11 -22.64
N HIS A 7 -41.97 8.85 -22.32
CA HIS A 7 -41.11 8.03 -21.46
C HIS A 7 -39.76 7.84 -22.15
N SER A 8 -38.74 8.60 -21.76
CA SER A 8 -37.34 8.28 -22.03
C SER A 8 -36.96 7.08 -21.17
N LYS A 9 -37.05 5.90 -21.78
CA LYS A 9 -36.59 4.64 -21.19
C LYS A 9 -35.14 4.83 -20.74
N GLY A 10 -34.92 4.73 -19.43
CA GLY A 10 -33.57 4.64 -18.87
C GLY A 10 -32.81 3.53 -19.58
N TRP A 11 -31.68 3.88 -20.16
CA TRP A 11 -30.82 2.96 -20.86
C TRP A 11 -30.31 1.92 -19.84
N ARG A 12 -30.78 0.68 -19.97
CA ARG A 12 -30.18 -0.49 -19.35
C ARG A 12 -29.55 -1.29 -20.47
N PRO A 13 -28.21 -1.36 -20.59
CA PRO A 13 -27.61 -2.17 -21.64
C PRO A 13 -27.90 -3.63 -21.34
N THR A 14 -28.61 -4.29 -22.24
CA THR A 14 -28.57 -5.75 -22.32
C THR A 14 -27.15 -6.15 -22.66
N ILE A 15 -26.63 -7.14 -21.93
CA ILE A 15 -25.29 -7.77 -21.90
C ILE A 15 -24.54 -8.02 -23.24
N HIS A 16 -25.07 -7.61 -24.40
CA HIS A 16 -24.55 -7.95 -25.72
C HIS A 16 -24.43 -6.81 -26.74
N GLU A 17 -24.57 -5.54 -26.35
CA GLU A 17 -24.32 -4.42 -27.29
C GLU A 17 -23.17 -3.54 -26.78
N GLU A 18 -22.02 -3.77 -27.42
CA GLU A 18 -20.87 -2.88 -27.63
C GLU A 18 -20.58 -1.85 -26.52
N TRP A 19 -19.99 -2.36 -25.44
CA TRP A 19 -19.13 -1.55 -24.59
C TRP A 19 -17.99 -0.99 -25.47
N PRO A 20 -17.69 0.32 -25.45
CA PRO A 20 -16.44 0.81 -26.01
C PRO A 20 -15.30 0.20 -25.20
N CYS A 21 -14.78 -0.93 -25.71
CA CYS A 21 -13.77 -1.80 -25.10
C CYS A 21 -14.12 -2.24 -23.66
N ARG A 22 -14.55 -3.50 -23.52
CA ARG A 22 -14.47 -4.25 -22.25
C ARG A 22 -13.00 -4.20 -21.81
N ILE A 23 -12.66 -3.28 -20.91
CA ILE A 23 -11.34 -3.20 -20.29
C ILE A 23 -11.11 -4.59 -19.69
N ASP A 24 -10.07 -5.27 -20.14
CA ASP A 24 -9.63 -6.50 -19.50
C ASP A 24 -9.20 -6.14 -18.08
N MET A 25 -10.08 -6.39 -17.11
CA MET A 25 -9.86 -6.03 -15.71
C MET A 25 -8.69 -6.80 -15.08
N SER A 26 -8.09 -7.77 -15.80
CA SER A 26 -6.87 -8.44 -15.34
C SER A 26 -5.60 -7.56 -15.44
N GLU A 27 -5.63 -6.49 -16.24
CA GLU A 27 -4.53 -5.52 -16.41
C GLU A 27 -4.95 -4.06 -16.19
N ALA A 28 -6.15 -3.82 -15.66
CA ALA A 28 -6.69 -2.47 -15.51
C ALA A 28 -5.80 -1.58 -14.64
N THR A 29 -5.45 -0.42 -15.17
CA THR A 29 -4.65 0.59 -14.46
C THR A 29 -5.52 1.50 -13.60
N ILE A 30 -4.90 2.24 -12.69
CA ILE A 30 -5.56 3.30 -11.92
C ILE A 30 -6.16 4.40 -12.82
N GLU A 31 -5.58 4.65 -13.99
CA GLU A 31 -6.12 5.59 -14.98
C GLU A 31 -7.39 5.04 -15.63
N ASP A 32 -7.44 3.73 -15.91
CA ASP A 32 -8.64 3.07 -16.43
C ASP A 32 -9.78 3.12 -15.41
N PHE A 33 -9.47 2.90 -14.14
CA PHE A 33 -10.44 3.05 -13.05
C PHE A 33 -10.99 4.48 -12.96
N ARG A 34 -10.13 5.50 -13.07
CA ARG A 34 -10.56 6.91 -13.04
C ARG A 34 -11.47 7.27 -14.22
N LYS A 35 -11.15 6.82 -15.43
CA LYS A 35 -12.00 7.03 -16.61
C LYS A 35 -13.37 6.36 -16.44
N TRP A 36 -13.39 5.15 -15.91
CA TRP A 36 -14.64 4.45 -15.62
C TRP A 36 -15.49 5.22 -14.59
N LEU A 37 -14.90 5.69 -13.49
CA LEU A 37 -15.62 6.51 -12.49
C LEU A 37 -16.21 7.78 -13.10
N GLN A 38 -15.46 8.46 -13.98
CA GLN A 38 -15.94 9.67 -14.66
C GLN A 38 -17.11 9.38 -15.60
N MET A 39 -17.07 8.26 -16.34
CA MET A 39 -18.19 7.83 -17.17
C MET A 39 -19.44 7.54 -16.33
N GLU A 40 -19.29 6.79 -15.24
CA GLU A 40 -20.41 6.47 -14.35
C GLU A 40 -21.00 7.72 -13.68
N TRP A 41 -20.17 8.73 -13.41
CA TRP A 41 -20.60 10.02 -12.87
C TRP A 41 -21.45 10.79 -13.90
N VAL A 42 -20.98 10.87 -15.15
CA VAL A 42 -21.73 11.49 -16.26
C VAL A 42 -23.07 10.77 -16.48
N ASP A 43 -23.08 9.45 -16.44
CA ASP A 43 -24.31 8.66 -16.60
C ASP A 43 -25.29 8.88 -15.46
N ALA A 44 -24.80 8.95 -14.21
CA ALA A 44 -25.62 9.24 -13.04
C ALA A 44 -26.17 10.67 -13.05
N GLU A 45 -25.37 11.65 -13.49
CA GLU A 45 -25.78 13.05 -13.56
C GLU A 45 -26.86 13.24 -14.63
N ASN A 46 -26.67 12.63 -15.80
CA ASN A 46 -27.62 12.70 -16.91
C ASN A 46 -28.93 11.97 -16.65
N SER A 47 -28.99 11.07 -15.65
CA SER A 47 -30.21 10.38 -15.29
C SER A 47 -31.26 11.32 -14.69
N GLY A 48 -30.80 12.39 -14.01
CA GLY A 48 -31.66 13.34 -13.29
C GLY A 48 -32.51 12.74 -12.18
N ARG A 49 -32.23 11.49 -11.75
CA ARG A 49 -33.02 10.80 -10.72
C ARG A 49 -32.52 11.17 -9.32
N GLU A 50 -33.43 11.51 -8.43
CA GLU A 50 -33.10 11.85 -7.03
C GLU A 50 -32.41 10.68 -6.29
N GLU A 51 -32.75 9.44 -6.63
CA GLU A 51 -32.10 8.24 -6.08
C GLU A 51 -30.60 8.16 -6.40
N ASP A 52 -30.16 8.81 -7.48
CA ASP A 52 -28.75 8.85 -7.89
C ASP A 52 -27.93 9.91 -7.13
N LEU A 53 -28.54 10.80 -6.33
CA LEU A 53 -27.79 11.82 -5.57
C LEU A 53 -26.76 11.20 -4.63
N LYS A 54 -27.14 10.13 -3.92
CA LYS A 54 -26.21 9.40 -3.05
C LYS A 54 -25.10 8.72 -3.87
N ARG A 55 -25.44 8.23 -5.06
CA ARG A 55 -24.50 7.59 -5.97
C ARG A 55 -23.49 8.61 -6.50
N LEU A 56 -23.94 9.80 -6.90
CA LEU A 56 -23.11 10.91 -7.36
C LEU A 56 -22.12 11.35 -6.28
N ALA A 57 -22.59 11.54 -5.04
CA ALA A 57 -21.71 11.87 -3.91
C ALA A 57 -20.63 10.80 -3.68
N ASN A 58 -21.00 9.51 -3.76
CA ASN A 58 -20.03 8.42 -3.62
C ASN A 58 -19.01 8.40 -4.78
N LEU A 59 -19.46 8.61 -6.01
CA LEU A 59 -18.60 8.64 -7.19
C LEU A 59 -17.62 9.82 -7.10
N GLU A 60 -18.07 10.98 -6.65
CA GLU A 60 -17.23 12.15 -6.43
C GLU A 60 -16.14 11.88 -5.40
N VAL A 61 -16.50 11.36 -4.23
CA VAL A 61 -15.53 11.00 -3.17
C VAL A 61 -14.53 9.97 -3.71
N THR A 62 -15.01 8.93 -4.39
CA THR A 62 -14.14 7.88 -4.93
C THR A 62 -13.17 8.42 -5.98
N LEU A 63 -13.63 9.33 -6.84
CA LEU A 63 -12.78 9.97 -7.83
C LEU A 63 -11.71 10.86 -7.18
N GLN A 64 -12.06 11.61 -6.13
CA GLN A 64 -11.11 12.42 -5.36
C GLN A 64 -10.04 11.57 -4.69
N GLU A 65 -10.44 10.45 -4.07
CA GLU A 65 -9.50 9.51 -3.45
C GLU A 65 -8.56 8.86 -4.49
N ALA A 66 -9.08 8.50 -5.67
CA ALA A 66 -8.25 7.95 -6.75
C ALA A 66 -7.21 8.97 -7.26
N LEU A 67 -7.58 10.25 -7.33
CA LEU A 67 -6.65 11.33 -7.68
C LEU A 67 -5.58 11.54 -6.60
N ALA A 68 -6.00 11.56 -5.33
CA ALA A 68 -5.10 11.71 -4.19
C ALA A 68 -4.08 10.55 -4.13
N PHE A 69 -4.55 9.31 -4.34
CA PHE A 69 -3.70 8.13 -4.42
C PHE A 69 -2.63 8.26 -5.51
N GLN A 70 -3.03 8.66 -6.73
CA GLN A 70 -2.07 8.82 -7.82
C GLN A 70 -1.03 9.92 -7.52
N ALA A 71 -1.46 11.03 -6.93
CA ALA A 71 -0.55 12.12 -6.56
C ALA A 71 0.47 11.68 -5.50
N GLU A 72 0.01 10.96 -4.48
CA GLU A 72 0.87 10.43 -3.42
C GLU A 72 1.83 9.35 -3.95
N TRP A 73 1.37 8.51 -4.88
CA TRP A 73 2.23 7.55 -5.58
C TRP A 73 3.35 8.26 -6.35
N ASN A 74 2.99 9.26 -7.17
CA ASN A 74 3.97 10.00 -7.97
C ASN A 74 5.01 10.70 -7.07
N LEU A 75 4.58 11.30 -5.97
CA LEU A 75 5.48 11.92 -5.00
C LEU A 75 6.51 10.93 -4.43
N ARG A 76 6.09 9.69 -4.17
CA ARG A 76 6.97 8.63 -3.64
C ARG A 76 7.96 8.16 -4.70
N GLU A 77 7.50 7.93 -5.92
CA GLU A 77 8.41 7.60 -7.03
C GLU A 77 9.43 8.72 -7.25
N ASP A 78 9.00 9.98 -7.29
CA ASP A 78 9.87 11.14 -7.46
C ASP A 78 10.88 11.29 -6.31
N SER A 79 10.49 10.94 -5.09
CA SER A 79 11.37 10.99 -3.91
C SER A 79 12.47 9.93 -3.90
N GLY A 80 12.42 8.93 -4.79
CA GLY A 80 13.35 7.80 -4.82
C GLY A 80 13.24 6.87 -3.61
N VAL A 81 12.23 7.04 -2.75
CA VAL A 81 11.96 6.16 -1.62
C VAL A 81 11.26 4.92 -2.16
N THR A 82 12.03 3.84 -2.35
CA THR A 82 11.46 2.53 -2.65
C THR A 82 10.52 2.13 -1.51
N PRO A 83 9.22 1.90 -1.76
CA PRO A 83 8.31 1.50 -0.71
C PRO A 83 8.85 0.23 -0.06
N VAL A 84 9.05 0.28 1.25
CA VAL A 84 9.60 -0.85 2.02
C VAL A 84 8.61 -2.00 1.89
N ARG A 85 9.00 -3.05 1.16
CA ARG A 85 8.28 -4.32 1.18
C ARG A 85 8.40 -4.85 2.61
N GLN A 86 7.31 -4.80 3.37
CA GLN A 86 7.27 -5.40 4.70
C GLN A 86 7.37 -6.92 4.53
N GLU A 87 8.56 -7.46 4.70
CA GLU A 87 8.75 -8.90 4.79
C GLU A 87 8.34 -9.36 6.20
N HIS A 88 7.63 -10.49 6.27
CA HIS A 88 7.21 -11.04 7.53
C HIS A 88 8.44 -11.41 8.35
N ALA A 89 8.58 -10.87 9.57
CA ALA A 89 9.71 -11.17 10.42
C ALA A 89 9.72 -12.68 10.74
N VAL A 90 10.62 -13.42 10.10
CA VAL A 90 10.90 -14.81 10.47
C VAL A 90 11.86 -14.74 11.65
N ARG A 91 11.40 -15.14 12.84
CA ARG A 91 12.31 -15.37 13.96
C ARG A 91 13.30 -16.45 13.52
N LEU A 92 14.57 -16.09 13.37
CA LEU A 92 15.63 -17.08 13.18
C LEU A 92 15.62 -17.97 14.42
N VAL A 93 15.16 -19.21 14.28
CA VAL A 93 15.35 -20.23 15.30
C VAL A 93 16.84 -20.54 15.25
N ALA A 94 17.62 -19.91 16.12
CA ALA A 94 19.00 -20.28 16.34
C ALA A 94 19.02 -21.77 16.73
N THR A 95 19.49 -22.63 15.83
CA THR A 95 19.91 -23.97 16.20
C THR A 95 21.11 -23.79 17.13
N LYS A 96 21.18 -24.57 18.20
CA LYS A 96 22.10 -24.42 19.35
C LYS A 96 23.60 -24.53 19.00
N GLU A 97 23.98 -24.51 17.73
CA GLU A 97 25.32 -24.85 17.25
C GLU A 97 26.19 -23.61 16.95
N ASP A 98 25.63 -22.39 16.88
CA ASP A 98 26.39 -21.16 16.60
C ASP A 98 26.76 -20.34 17.86
N VAL A 99 26.91 -20.99 19.02
CA VAL A 99 27.55 -20.35 20.17
C VAL A 99 29.01 -20.77 20.18
N GLU A 100 29.84 -20.04 19.45
CA GLU A 100 31.29 -20.09 19.69
C GLU A 100 31.53 -19.65 21.14
N VAL A 101 31.84 -20.64 21.98
CA VAL A 101 32.24 -20.45 23.36
C VAL A 101 33.54 -19.68 23.33
N THR A 102 33.46 -18.39 23.66
CA THR A 102 34.64 -17.57 23.87
C THR A 102 35.37 -18.17 25.07
N THR A 103 36.53 -18.78 24.84
CA THR A 103 37.37 -19.32 25.90
C THR A 103 37.90 -18.17 26.74
N VAL A 104 37.49 -18.13 28.01
CA VAL A 104 37.90 -17.11 28.96
C VAL A 104 39.11 -17.64 29.73
N GLU A 105 40.31 -17.14 29.44
CA GLU A 105 41.56 -17.56 30.10
C GLU A 105 42.34 -16.42 30.76
N GLY A 106 41.75 -15.23 30.94
CA GLY A 106 42.38 -14.09 31.62
C GLY A 106 41.60 -13.58 32.83
N ILE A 107 42.27 -12.90 33.77
CA ILE A 107 41.64 -12.15 34.87
C ILE A 107 42.16 -10.71 34.83
N CYS A 108 41.25 -9.73 34.91
CA CYS A 108 41.59 -8.32 34.95
C CYS A 108 42.32 -7.96 36.24
N SER A 109 43.49 -7.35 36.12
CA SER A 109 44.30 -6.91 37.28
C SER A 109 43.70 -5.72 38.06
N VAL A 110 42.60 -5.13 37.59
CA VAL A 110 41.99 -3.92 38.18
C VAL A 110 40.69 -4.24 38.91
N CYS A 111 39.85 -5.11 38.34
CA CYS A 111 38.54 -5.44 38.91
C CYS A 111 38.30 -6.94 39.12
N ASP A 112 39.32 -7.77 38.88
CA ASP A 112 39.28 -9.24 39.00
C ASP A 112 38.20 -9.92 38.13
N ALA A 113 37.63 -9.22 37.15
CA ALA A 113 36.70 -9.78 36.20
C ALA A 113 37.40 -10.68 35.18
N ALA A 114 36.70 -11.70 34.69
CA ALA A 114 37.24 -12.61 33.69
C ALA A 114 37.40 -11.90 32.33
N LEU A 115 38.59 -12.00 31.74
CA LEU A 115 38.98 -11.35 30.48
C LEU A 115 38.93 -12.35 29.32
N PRO A 116 38.25 -12.01 28.21
CA PRO A 116 38.36 -12.74 26.96
C PRO A 116 39.76 -12.60 26.37
N THR A 117 40.28 -13.63 25.69
CA THR A 117 41.65 -13.65 25.14
C THR A 117 41.88 -12.65 24.01
N ASP A 118 40.81 -12.16 23.37
CA ASP A 118 40.89 -11.36 22.15
C ASP A 118 40.73 -9.85 22.42
N LEU A 119 40.80 -9.44 23.69
CA LEU A 119 40.52 -8.07 24.15
C LEU A 119 41.65 -7.53 25.03
N ASP A 120 42.32 -6.48 24.56
CA ASP A 120 43.36 -5.73 25.29
C ASP A 120 42.77 -4.75 26.35
N PHE A 121 41.47 -4.86 26.64
CA PHE A 121 40.77 -4.02 27.60
C PHE A 121 39.65 -4.79 28.32
N CYS A 122 39.40 -4.43 29.58
CA CYS A 122 38.37 -5.06 30.38
C CYS A 122 36.98 -4.48 30.06
N PRO A 123 35.99 -5.32 29.68
CA PRO A 123 34.63 -4.86 29.40
C PRO A 123 33.88 -4.38 30.65
N GLU A 124 34.26 -4.85 31.85
CA GLU A 124 33.59 -4.49 33.10
C GLU A 124 34.06 -3.15 33.69
N CYS A 125 35.35 -2.83 33.58
CA CYS A 125 35.91 -1.60 34.18
C CYS A 125 36.50 -0.61 33.18
N GLY A 126 36.59 -0.97 31.90
CA GLY A 126 37.13 -0.11 30.83
C GLY A 126 38.63 0.16 30.92
N SER A 127 39.35 -0.50 31.83
CA SER A 127 40.80 -0.39 31.95
C SER A 127 41.51 -1.24 30.90
N LYS A 128 42.69 -0.80 30.43
CA LYS A 128 43.57 -1.64 29.59
C LYS A 128 44.24 -2.70 30.45
N CYS A 129 44.33 -3.93 29.94
CA CYS A 129 44.84 -5.09 30.67
C CYS A 129 46.00 -5.76 29.93
#